data_AF-A0A7J7RC04-F1
#
_entry.id   AF-A0A7J7RC04-F1
#
_cell.length_a   1.000
_cell.length_b   1.000
_cell.length_c   1.000
_cell.angle_alpha   90.00
_cell.angle_beta   90.00
_cell.angle_gamma   90.00
#
_symmetry.space_group_name_H-M   'P 1'
#
loop_
_entity.id
_entity.type
_entity.pdbx_description
1 polymer ?
#
loop_
_entity_poly.entity_id
_entity_poly.type
_entity_poly.pdbx_seq_one_letter_code
_entity_poly.pdbx_strand_id
1 'polypeptide(L)'
;MPAREPPHTHGSRGDLQFRPPGPGPPPGAPRARPRKIVFEDELPSRALPCTQKPVESIPGEHVPRPHPVPDYELKYPPVSSERERSCYAAVFRDQYSEFLELQQELRSAQAKLQQLEALLTSLPPPQSQKEAQVAARVWREFEKKRTVSHGLLNPTAWPLHP
;
A
#
# COMPACT_ATOMS: atom_id res chain seq x y z
N MET A 1 -48.44 -43.18 12.92
CA MET A 1 -47.68 -44.31 12.34
C MET A 1 -46.68 -43.75 11.32
N PRO A 2 -45.38 -43.71 11.62
CA PRO A 2 -44.34 -43.67 10.60
C PRO A 2 -43.45 -44.93 10.70
N ALA A 3 -43.29 -45.65 9.58
CA ALA A 3 -42.47 -46.85 9.48
C ALA A 3 -40.98 -46.50 9.30
N ARG A 4 -40.15 -47.10 10.16
CA ARG A 4 -38.69 -47.22 10.06
C ARG A 4 -38.38 -48.49 9.25
N GLU A 5 -37.39 -48.45 8.36
CA GLU A 5 -36.72 -49.64 7.83
C GLU A 5 -35.19 -49.56 8.11
N PRO A 6 -34.49 -50.69 8.37
CA PRO A 6 -33.11 -50.75 8.90
C PRO A 6 -32.05 -51.19 7.85
N PRO A 7 -30.74 -51.26 8.20
CA PRO A 7 -29.65 -51.40 7.24
C PRO A 7 -29.21 -52.86 7.00
N HIS A 8 -28.74 -53.16 5.79
CA HIS A 8 -28.08 -54.44 5.48
C HIS A 8 -26.63 -54.23 5.03
N THR A 9 -25.72 -54.70 5.89
CA THR A 9 -24.34 -55.07 5.63
C THR A 9 -24.26 -56.44 4.95
N HIS A 10 -23.47 -56.58 3.89
CA HIS A 10 -22.78 -57.83 3.57
C HIS A 10 -21.47 -57.51 2.85
N GLY A 11 -20.36 -58.03 3.37
CA GLY A 11 -19.04 -57.88 2.80
C GLY A 11 -18.63 -59.05 1.89
N SER A 12 -17.32 -59.08 1.64
CA SER A 12 -16.50 -60.22 1.19
C SER A 12 -16.13 -60.30 -0.30
N ARG A 13 -14.97 -59.69 -0.60
CA ARG A 13 -13.70 -60.32 -1.03
C ARG A 13 -13.70 -61.29 -2.24
N GLY A 14 -12.94 -60.87 -3.26
CA GLY A 14 -12.09 -61.71 -4.12
C GLY A 14 -12.46 -61.64 -5.61
N ASP A 15 -11.60 -61.06 -6.46
CA ASP A 15 -10.64 -61.85 -7.25
C ASP A 15 -9.71 -60.93 -8.07
N LEU A 16 -8.54 -61.47 -8.36
CA LEU A 16 -7.37 -60.88 -8.99
C LEU A 16 -7.61 -60.60 -10.48
N GLN A 17 -7.49 -59.33 -10.88
CA GLN A 17 -7.29 -58.97 -12.28
C GLN A 17 -5.88 -58.41 -12.47
N PHE A 18 -5.04 -59.26 -13.05
CA PHE A 18 -3.67 -59.03 -13.46
C PHE A 18 -3.66 -57.96 -14.56
N ARG A 19 -3.23 -56.73 -14.25
CA ARG A 19 -3.05 -55.66 -15.25
C ARG A 19 -1.56 -55.56 -15.59
N PRO A 20 -1.16 -55.63 -16.88
CA PRO A 20 0.24 -55.53 -17.27
C PRO A 20 0.79 -54.12 -16.97
N PRO A 21 2.09 -53.99 -16.67
CA PRO A 21 2.70 -52.69 -16.40
C PRO A 21 2.74 -51.89 -17.70
N GLY A 22 2.07 -50.73 -17.69
CA GLY A 22 2.19 -49.75 -18.77
C GLY A 22 3.61 -49.18 -18.83
N PRO A 23 4.10 -48.77 -20.01
CA PRO A 23 5.44 -48.23 -20.19
C PRO A 23 5.64 -46.98 -19.33
N GLY A 24 6.70 -47.00 -18.52
CA GLY A 24 7.12 -45.87 -17.70
C GLY A 24 7.50 -44.64 -18.54
N PRO A 25 7.55 -43.45 -17.91
CA PRO A 25 7.83 -42.20 -18.61
C PRO A 25 9.27 -42.17 -19.19
N PRO A 26 9.48 -41.52 -20.34
CA PRO A 26 10.77 -41.47 -21.01
C PRO A 26 11.83 -40.71 -20.18
N PRO A 27 13.07 -41.21 -20.09
CA PRO A 27 14.17 -40.49 -19.45
C PRO A 27 14.77 -39.48 -20.44
N GLY A 28 14.51 -38.19 -20.23
CA GLY A 28 15.19 -37.14 -20.97
C GLY A 28 14.33 -35.94 -21.32
N ALA A 29 14.00 -35.12 -20.32
CA ALA A 29 13.58 -33.74 -20.54
C ALA A 29 14.52 -32.82 -19.73
N PRO A 30 15.06 -31.74 -20.33
CA PRO A 30 16.00 -30.86 -19.67
C PRO A 30 15.32 -30.15 -18.51
N ARG A 31 15.88 -30.32 -17.30
CA ARG A 31 15.41 -29.62 -16.10
C ARG A 31 15.50 -28.11 -16.34
N ALA A 32 14.35 -27.43 -16.28
CA ALA A 32 14.32 -25.98 -16.17
C ALA A 32 15.00 -25.60 -14.85
N ARG A 33 16.21 -25.06 -14.96
CA ARG A 33 16.94 -24.49 -13.83
C ARG A 33 16.15 -23.30 -13.30
N PRO A 34 16.00 -23.12 -11.98
CA PRO A 34 15.48 -21.86 -11.45
C PRO A 34 16.43 -20.74 -11.89
N ARG A 35 15.93 -19.82 -12.71
CA ARG A 35 16.65 -18.57 -13.00
C ARG A 35 16.67 -17.77 -11.71
N LYS A 36 17.81 -17.75 -11.01
CA LYS A 36 18.03 -16.76 -9.96
C LYS A 36 18.07 -15.39 -10.64
N ILE A 37 17.12 -14.52 -10.30
CA ILE A 37 17.19 -13.12 -10.67
C ILE A 37 18.30 -12.52 -9.81
N VAL A 38 19.43 -12.21 -10.46
CA VAL A 38 20.47 -11.37 -9.85
C VAL A 38 19.99 -9.94 -10.06
N PHE A 39 19.75 -9.23 -8.96
CA PHE A 39 19.48 -7.80 -9.01
C PHE A 39 20.76 -7.10 -9.47
N GLU A 40 20.64 -6.04 -10.28
CA GLU A 40 21.80 -5.25 -10.74
C GLU A 40 22.70 -4.74 -9.60
N ASP A 41 22.15 -4.69 -8.39
CA ASP A 41 22.84 -4.31 -7.16
C ASP A 41 23.98 -5.26 -6.74
N GLU A 42 24.04 -6.48 -7.29
CA GLU A 42 25.12 -7.44 -7.00
C GLU A 42 26.16 -7.60 -8.14
N LEU A 43 26.32 -6.61 -9.02
CA LEU A 43 27.45 -6.53 -9.95
C LEU A 43 28.59 -5.66 -9.37
N PRO A 44 29.87 -6.09 -9.42
CA PRO A 44 30.98 -5.23 -9.05
C PRO A 44 31.07 -4.05 -10.03
N SER A 45 31.03 -2.84 -9.48
CA SER A 45 31.00 -1.56 -10.18
C SER A 45 32.02 -1.49 -11.31
N ARG A 46 31.55 -1.44 -12.55
CA ARG A 46 32.39 -1.12 -13.72
C ARG A 46 32.73 0.37 -13.66
N ALA A 47 33.88 0.65 -13.08
CA ALA A 47 34.48 1.97 -13.02
C ALA A 47 34.63 2.57 -14.43
N LEU A 48 34.12 3.79 -14.62
CA LEU A 48 34.66 4.72 -15.60
C LEU A 48 35.29 5.89 -14.85
N PRO A 49 36.58 6.19 -15.07
CA PRO A 49 37.27 7.23 -14.36
C PRO A 49 37.04 8.58 -15.05
N CYS A 50 36.58 9.57 -14.30
CA CYS A 50 36.88 10.96 -14.62
C CYS A 50 37.48 11.62 -13.36
N THR A 51 38.79 11.79 -13.46
CA THR A 51 39.80 12.42 -12.60
C THR A 51 39.36 13.49 -11.56
N GLN A 52 39.80 13.28 -10.30
CA GLN A 52 40.48 14.18 -9.33
C GLN A 52 39.86 15.56 -9.00
N LYS A 53 39.79 16.10 -7.76
CA LYS A 53 40.21 15.78 -6.37
C LYS A 53 39.42 16.74 -5.43
N PRO A 54 39.35 16.50 -4.10
CA PRO A 54 38.54 17.27 -3.14
C PRO A 54 39.35 18.32 -2.37
N VAL A 55 38.80 19.52 -2.15
CA VAL A 55 39.27 20.51 -1.14
C VAL A 55 38.08 21.27 -0.54
N GLU A 56 37.92 21.08 0.76
CA GLU A 56 37.46 22.00 1.82
C GLU A 56 36.11 22.74 1.69
N SER A 57 35.16 22.17 2.44
CA SER A 57 34.17 22.78 3.35
C SER A 57 34.13 24.32 3.51
N ILE A 58 32.97 24.89 3.16
CA ILE A 58 32.42 26.11 3.76
C ILE A 58 31.02 25.77 4.32
N PRO A 59 30.70 26.10 5.59
CA PRO A 59 29.33 26.03 6.10
C PRO A 59 28.60 27.31 5.67
N GLY A 60 28.12 27.34 4.43
CA GLY A 60 27.39 28.47 3.86
C GLY A 60 25.92 28.12 3.69
N GLU A 61 25.08 28.75 4.51
CA GLU A 61 23.63 28.95 4.36
C GLU A 61 22.82 27.82 3.67
N HIS A 62 22.07 27.08 4.48
CA HIS A 62 20.88 26.38 3.98
C HIS A 62 19.88 27.40 3.42
N VAL A 63 20.03 27.74 2.14
CA VAL A 63 18.94 28.31 1.34
C VAL A 63 17.83 27.24 1.32
N PRO A 64 16.58 27.57 1.71
CA PRO A 64 15.48 26.63 1.59
C PRO A 64 15.41 26.13 0.15
N ARG A 65 15.59 24.82 -0.03
CA ARG A 65 15.51 24.15 -1.33
C ARG A 65 14.24 24.62 -2.03
N PRO A 66 14.29 25.17 -3.26
CA PRO A 66 13.09 25.52 -4.00
C PRO A 66 12.19 24.29 -4.02
N HIS A 67 10.93 24.47 -3.64
CA HIS A 67 9.92 23.43 -3.68
C HIS A 67 9.97 22.79 -5.08
N PRO A 68 10.14 21.46 -5.18
CA PRO A 68 10.19 20.81 -6.48
C PRO A 68 8.95 21.20 -7.27
N VAL A 69 9.15 21.74 -8.47
CA VAL A 69 8.06 21.98 -9.42
C VAL A 69 7.33 20.65 -9.61
N PRO A 70 6.01 20.58 -9.40
CA PRO A 70 5.29 19.34 -9.56
C PRO A 70 5.44 18.77 -10.97
N ASP A 71 5.65 17.47 -11.08
CA ASP A 71 5.85 16.79 -12.37
C ASP A 71 4.75 17.07 -13.39
N TYR A 72 3.52 17.36 -12.94
CA TYR A 72 2.41 17.66 -13.84
C TYR A 72 2.60 18.96 -14.62
N GLU A 73 3.29 19.96 -14.07
CA GLU A 73 3.59 21.20 -14.80
C GLU A 73 4.57 20.96 -15.95
N LEU A 74 5.48 20.01 -15.77
CA LEU A 74 6.41 19.57 -16.81
C LEU A 74 5.75 18.62 -17.82
N LYS A 75 4.77 17.82 -17.39
CA LYS A 75 4.05 16.84 -18.23
C LYS A 75 2.94 17.46 -19.09
N TYR A 76 2.41 18.62 -18.69
CA TYR A 76 1.28 19.29 -19.36
C TYR A 76 1.60 20.77 -19.63
N PRO A 77 2.47 21.07 -20.61
CA PRO A 77 2.74 22.45 -21.04
C PRO A 77 1.51 23.14 -21.67
N PRO A 78 1.57 24.47 -21.95
CA PRO A 78 0.48 25.20 -22.56
C PRO A 78 0.02 24.56 -23.88
N VAL A 79 -1.29 24.31 -23.98
CA VAL A 79 -1.90 23.60 -25.10
C VAL A 79 -1.80 24.41 -26.39
N SER A 80 -1.32 23.77 -27.45
CA SER A 80 -1.06 24.37 -28.76
C SER A 80 -2.04 23.92 -29.86
N SER A 81 -2.81 22.84 -29.63
CA SER A 81 -3.74 22.28 -30.63
C SER A 81 -5.01 21.67 -30.01
N GLU A 82 -6.07 21.53 -30.81
CA GLU A 82 -7.33 20.91 -30.37
C GLU A 82 -7.16 19.42 -30.03
N ARG A 83 -6.29 18.73 -30.78
CA ARG A 83 -5.96 17.32 -30.52
C ARG A 83 -5.27 17.17 -29.16
N GLU A 84 -4.31 18.03 -28.86
CA GLU A 84 -3.63 18.06 -27.56
C GLU A 84 -4.61 18.37 -26.42
N ARG A 85 -5.50 19.37 -26.62
CA ARG A 85 -6.58 19.67 -25.67
C ARG A 85 -7.43 18.44 -25.36
N SER A 86 -7.80 17.69 -26.41
CA SER A 86 -8.61 16.49 -26.28
C SER A 86 -7.88 15.39 -25.49
N CYS A 87 -6.58 15.21 -25.72
CA CYS A 87 -5.76 14.27 -24.94
C CYS A 87 -5.69 14.67 -23.46
N TYR A 88 -5.44 15.94 -23.17
CA TYR A 88 -5.36 16.41 -21.78
C TYR A 88 -6.71 16.30 -21.08
N ALA A 89 -7.81 16.61 -21.78
CA ALA A 89 -9.16 16.46 -21.26
C ALA A 89 -9.51 15.00 -20.92
N ALA A 90 -9.04 14.04 -21.71
CA ALA A 90 -9.23 12.62 -21.41
C ALA A 90 -8.51 12.23 -20.11
N VAL A 91 -7.23 12.61 -19.97
CA VAL A 91 -6.48 12.32 -18.73
C VAL A 91 -7.10 13.03 -17.53
N PHE A 92 -7.53 14.28 -17.68
CA PHE A 92 -8.20 15.00 -16.62
C PHE A 92 -9.47 14.28 -16.17
N ARG A 93 -10.28 13.78 -17.11
CA ARG A 93 -11.52 13.05 -16.79
C ARG A 93 -11.23 11.78 -16.00
N ASP A 94 -10.25 11.00 -16.43
CA ASP A 94 -9.87 9.75 -15.76
C ASP A 94 -9.36 10.02 -14.34
N GLN A 95 -8.55 11.07 -14.15
CA GLN A 95 -8.01 11.45 -12.84
C GLN A 95 -9.03 12.16 -11.95
N TYR A 96 -9.99 12.89 -12.52
CA TYR A 96 -10.96 13.67 -11.76
C TYR A 96 -11.96 12.78 -11.02
N SER A 97 -12.34 11.62 -11.59
CA SER A 97 -13.15 10.64 -10.85
C SER A 97 -12.42 10.12 -9.61
N GLU A 98 -11.14 9.77 -9.73
CA GLU A 98 -10.33 9.32 -8.58
C GLU A 98 -10.21 10.42 -7.52
N PHE A 99 -10.00 11.67 -7.96
CA PHE A 99 -9.97 12.81 -7.04
C PHE A 99 -11.29 13.00 -6.29
N LEU A 100 -12.43 12.86 -6.96
CA LEU A 100 -13.74 12.97 -6.32
C LEU A 100 -13.96 11.86 -5.29
N GLU A 101 -13.57 10.64 -5.60
CA GLU A 101 -13.63 9.51 -4.68
C GLU A 101 -12.74 9.75 -3.45
N LEU A 102 -11.47 10.11 -3.66
CA LEU A 102 -10.54 10.45 -2.57
C LEU A 102 -11.03 11.62 -1.73
N GLN A 103 -11.61 12.65 -2.35
CA GLN A 103 -12.19 13.78 -1.64
C GLN A 103 -13.39 13.35 -0.78
N GLN A 104 -14.23 12.45 -1.28
CA GLN A 104 -15.35 11.91 -0.53
C GLN A 104 -14.86 11.06 0.66
N GLU A 105 -13.83 10.23 0.47
CA GLU A 105 -13.21 9.46 1.56
C GLU A 105 -12.61 10.37 2.61
N LEU A 106 -11.88 11.41 2.19
CA LEU A 106 -11.30 12.41 3.10
C LEU A 106 -12.37 13.11 3.92
N ARG A 107 -13.45 13.57 3.29
CA ARG A 107 -14.58 14.19 3.99
C ARG A 107 -15.25 13.20 4.96
N SER A 108 -15.40 11.95 4.56
CA SER A 108 -15.99 10.91 5.40
C SER A 108 -15.12 10.60 6.62
N ALA A 109 -13.80 10.52 6.45
CA ALA A 109 -12.85 10.36 7.54
C ALA A 109 -12.86 11.56 8.49
N GLN A 110 -12.90 12.77 7.94
CA GLN A 110 -12.98 14.01 8.73
C GLN A 110 -14.29 14.08 9.53
N ALA A 111 -15.42 13.71 8.94
CA ALA A 111 -16.71 13.66 9.65
C ALA A 111 -16.69 12.64 10.79
N LYS A 112 -16.09 11.45 10.58
CA LYS A 112 -15.91 10.45 11.64
C LYS A 112 -15.02 10.97 12.78
N LEU A 113 -13.95 11.69 12.43
CA LEU A 113 -13.06 12.30 13.42
C LEU A 113 -13.81 13.33 14.27
N GLN A 114 -14.56 14.23 13.62
CA GLN A 114 -15.39 15.24 14.29
C GLN A 114 -16.46 14.60 15.18
N GLN A 115 -17.10 13.52 14.72
CA GLN A 115 -18.06 12.76 15.53
C GLN A 115 -17.43 12.18 16.80
N LEU A 116 -16.24 11.58 16.69
CA LEU A 116 -15.51 11.06 17.85
C LEU A 116 -15.09 12.17 18.82
N GLU A 117 -14.65 13.32 18.31
CA GLU A 117 -14.34 14.49 19.12
C GLU A 117 -15.56 14.98 19.91
N ALA A 118 -16.72 15.07 19.26
CA ALA A 118 -17.98 15.44 19.90
C ALA A 118 -18.38 14.44 21.00
N LEU A 119 -18.24 13.14 20.74
CA LEU A 119 -18.53 12.11 21.74
C LEU A 119 -17.58 12.22 22.94
N LEU A 120 -16.27 12.36 22.70
CA LEU A 120 -15.27 12.44 23.77
C LEU A 120 -15.42 13.72 24.62
N THR A 121 -15.80 14.84 23.99
CA THR A 121 -16.07 16.11 24.70
C THR A 121 -17.39 16.09 25.46
N SER A 122 -18.35 15.25 25.07
CA SER A 122 -19.64 15.11 25.76
C SER A 122 -19.62 14.13 26.94
N LEU A 123 -18.53 13.41 27.19
CA LEU A 123 -18.45 12.44 28.27
C LEU A 123 -18.56 13.12 29.65
N PRO A 124 -19.25 12.50 30.62
CA PRO A 124 -19.29 13.01 31.98
C PRO A 124 -17.89 12.95 32.63
N PRO A 125 -17.63 13.75 33.67
CA PRO A 125 -16.41 13.64 34.46
C PRO A 125 -16.23 12.21 35.01
N PRO A 126 -15.01 11.64 34.96
CA PRO A 126 -14.77 10.29 35.42
C PRO A 126 -15.03 10.16 36.92
N GLN A 127 -15.74 9.12 37.32
CA GLN A 127 -16.13 8.87 38.71
C GLN A 127 -15.11 8.03 39.47
N SER A 128 -14.12 7.45 38.76
CA SER A 128 -13.04 6.66 39.35
C SER A 128 -11.70 6.88 38.64
N GLN A 129 -10.60 6.57 39.34
CA GLN A 129 -9.26 6.67 38.76
C GLN A 129 -9.07 5.73 37.56
N LYS A 130 -9.66 4.54 37.59
CA LYS A 130 -9.59 3.57 36.48
C LYS A 130 -10.29 4.12 35.23
N GLU A 131 -11.45 4.74 35.39
CA GLU A 131 -12.18 5.41 34.31
C GLU A 131 -11.38 6.59 33.74
N ALA A 132 -10.77 7.41 34.60
CA ALA A 132 -9.91 8.50 34.17
C ALA A 132 -8.72 8.01 33.32
N GLN A 133 -8.09 6.88 33.70
CA GLN A 133 -7.01 6.29 32.90
C GLN A 133 -7.49 5.78 31.54
N VAL A 134 -8.68 5.17 31.47
CA VAL A 134 -9.28 4.71 30.21
C VAL A 134 -9.58 5.91 29.31
N ALA A 135 -10.23 6.95 29.83
CA ALA A 135 -10.53 8.17 29.08
C ALA A 135 -9.25 8.84 28.54
N ALA A 136 -8.22 8.98 29.39
CA ALA A 136 -6.93 9.54 28.98
C ALA A 136 -6.24 8.69 27.89
N ARG A 137 -6.36 7.36 27.95
CA ARG A 137 -5.83 6.47 26.91
C ARG A 137 -6.58 6.67 25.59
N VAL A 138 -7.91 6.75 25.63
CA VAL A 138 -8.73 6.95 24.42
C VAL A 138 -8.41 8.30 23.77
N TRP A 139 -8.31 9.37 24.56
CA TRP A 139 -7.90 10.69 24.07
C TRP A 139 -6.53 10.67 23.40
N ARG A 140 -5.55 9.96 23.97
CA ARG A 140 -4.22 9.82 23.37
C ARG A 140 -4.25 9.10 22.02
N GLU A 141 -5.00 8.01 21.92
CA GLU A 141 -5.16 7.28 20.66
C GLU A 141 -5.90 8.12 19.61
N PHE A 142 -6.87 8.92 20.03
CA PHE A 142 -7.57 9.85 19.15
C PHE A 142 -6.61 10.90 18.58
N GLU A 143 -5.81 11.55 19.43
CA GLU A 143 -4.81 12.53 19.00
C GLU A 143 -3.74 11.92 18.09
N LYS A 144 -3.30 10.69 18.36
CA LYS A 144 -2.39 9.96 17.47
C LYS A 144 -2.98 9.75 16.08
N LYS A 145 -4.29 9.47 15.98
CA LYS A 145 -4.97 9.34 14.70
C LYS A 145 -5.14 10.70 14.01
N ARG A 146 -5.43 11.77 14.77
CA ARG A 146 -5.51 13.14 14.25
C ARG A 146 -4.21 13.61 13.61
N THR A 147 -3.07 13.40 14.27
CA THR A 147 -1.78 13.86 13.77
C THR A 147 -1.38 13.15 12.48
N VAL A 148 -1.65 11.83 12.37
CA VAL A 148 -1.47 11.08 11.12
C VAL A 148 -2.39 11.62 10.02
N SER A 149 -3.67 11.86 10.32
CA SER A 149 -4.62 12.45 9.36
C SER A 149 -4.24 13.87 8.94
N HIS A 150 -3.72 14.69 9.85
CA HIS A 150 -3.29 16.06 9.57
C HIS A 150 -1.95 16.11 8.80
N GLY A 151 -1.05 15.16 9.05
CA GLY A 151 0.18 15.00 8.27
C GLY A 151 -0.04 14.53 6.83
N LEU A 152 -1.15 13.82 6.57
CA LEU A 152 -1.60 13.52 5.20
C LEU A 152 -2.21 14.74 4.49
N LEU A 153 -2.74 15.71 5.25
CA LEU A 153 -3.36 16.93 4.75
C LEU A 153 -2.37 18.09 4.56
N ASN A 154 -1.18 18.00 5.15
CA ASN A 154 -0.18 19.07 5.12
C ASN A 154 1.20 18.47 4.78
N PRO A 155 1.66 18.52 3.51
CA PRO A 155 2.89 17.86 3.08
C PRO A 155 4.15 18.43 3.74
N THR A 156 4.09 19.62 4.32
CA THR A 156 5.18 20.24 5.10
C THR A 156 5.43 19.55 6.44
N ALA A 157 4.55 18.63 6.88
CA ALA A 157 4.65 17.93 8.15
C ALA A 157 5.38 16.58 8.08
N TRP A 158 5.89 16.17 6.91
CA TRP A 158 6.79 15.02 6.84
C TRP A 158 8.08 15.34 7.59
N PRO A 159 8.49 14.51 8.56
CA PRO A 159 9.74 14.75 9.26
C PRO A 159 10.86 14.57 8.24
N LEU A 160 11.48 15.69 7.87
CA LEU A 160 12.78 15.72 7.23
C LEU A 160 13.76 15.10 8.22
N HIS A 161 13.95 13.78 8.13
CA HIS A 161 15.06 13.12 8.80
C HIS A 161 16.31 13.21 7.90
N PRO A 162 17.48 13.49 8.50
CA PRO A 162 18.75 13.72 7.82
C PRO A 162 19.34 12.44 7.20
#